data_AF-A0A662C464-F1
#
_entry.id   AF-A0A662C464-F1
#
_cell.length_a   1.000
_cell.length_b   1.000
_cell.length_c   1.000
_cell.angle_alpha   90.00
_cell.angle_beta   90.00
_cell.angle_gamma   90.00
#
_symmetry.space_group_name_H-M   'P 1'
#
loop_
_entity.id
_entity.type
_entity.pdbx_description
1 polymer ?
#
loop_
_entity_poly.entity_id
_entity_poly.type
_entity_poly.pdbx_seq_one_letter_code
_entity_poly.pdbx_strand_id
1 'polypeptide(L)'
;MAKSKIAEIVEKQIIEKLEEGVCPWVKGWAADGGAPRNLDTCREYNGINRLFTMMQGYSSPYWMTYKQAKKFKGNVIKGEKGTKILFAQTVEKENTTGEMKRFPVFRYYAVFNLEQCEDIKIPKKAQEEIDLAVSKLENRTEIDYGVLTDYIAREKT
;
A
#
# COMPACT_ATOMS: atom_id res chain seq x y z
N MET A 1 -25.39 17.02 4.79
CA MET A 1 -24.39 16.74 3.74
C MET A 1 -24.51 15.28 3.36
N ALA A 2 -24.74 14.95 2.09
CA ALA A 2 -24.77 13.54 1.66
C ALA A 2 -23.36 12.95 1.82
N LYS A 3 -23.21 11.87 2.59
CA LYS A 3 -21.96 11.10 2.61
C LYS A 3 -21.69 10.67 1.17
N SER A 4 -20.47 10.89 0.67
CA SER A 4 -20.12 10.35 -0.64
C SER A 4 -20.15 8.83 -0.54
N LYS A 5 -20.69 8.15 -1.56
CA LYS A 5 -20.73 6.68 -1.64
C LYS A 5 -19.37 6.02 -1.38
N ILE A 6 -18.30 6.78 -1.59
CA ILE A 6 -16.91 6.39 -1.36
C ILE A 6 -16.58 6.35 0.14
N ALA A 7 -17.00 7.36 0.90
CA ALA A 7 -16.81 7.40 2.34
C ALA A 7 -17.50 6.22 3.02
N GLU A 8 -18.72 5.88 2.60
CA GLU A 8 -19.48 4.74 3.14
C GLU A 8 -18.78 3.40 2.89
N ILE A 9 -18.20 3.20 1.71
CA ILE A 9 -17.45 1.97 1.39
C ILE A 9 -16.18 1.86 2.23
N VAL A 10 -15.47 2.99 2.41
CA VAL A 10 -14.27 3.05 3.25
C VAL A 10 -14.60 2.77 4.70
N GLU A 11 -15.64 3.41 5.23
CA GLU A 11 -16.16 3.21 6.58
C GLU A 11 -16.52 1.75 6.80
N LYS A 12 -17.25 1.12 5.87
CA LYS A 12 -17.61 -0.29 5.96
C LYS A 12 -16.38 -1.21 6.03
N GLN A 13 -15.36 -0.99 5.20
CA GLN A 13 -14.14 -1.80 5.24
C GLN A 13 -13.37 -1.64 6.56
N ILE A 14 -13.36 -0.44 7.14
CA ILE A 14 -12.72 -0.20 8.43
C ILE A 14 -13.50 -0.92 9.54
N ILE A 15 -14.84 -0.82 9.53
CA ILE A 15 -15.70 -1.49 10.52
C ILE A 15 -15.53 -3.01 10.45
N GLU A 16 -15.62 -3.61 9.26
CA GLU A 16 -15.42 -5.06 9.05
C GLU A 16 -14.08 -5.53 9.65
N LYS A 17 -13.00 -4.75 9.49
CA LYS A 17 -11.68 -5.09 10.04
C LYS A 17 -11.59 -4.93 11.55
N LEU A 18 -12.26 -3.94 12.12
CA LEU A 18 -12.36 -3.77 13.56
C LEU A 18 -13.17 -4.90 14.21
N GLU A 19 -14.24 -5.36 13.55
CA GLU A 19 -15.04 -6.51 14.01
C GLU A 19 -14.25 -7.82 14.00
N GLU A 20 -13.29 -7.98 13.08
CA GLU A 20 -12.30 -9.07 13.10
C GLU A 20 -11.27 -8.98 14.25
N GLY A 21 -11.36 -7.95 15.11
CA GLY A 21 -10.45 -7.71 16.22
C GLY A 21 -9.08 -7.17 15.80
N VAL A 22 -8.93 -6.77 14.53
CA VAL A 22 -7.69 -6.20 14.00
C VAL A 22 -7.79 -4.69 14.02
N CYS A 23 -6.97 -4.03 14.83
CA CYS A 23 -6.85 -2.58 14.81
C CYS A 23 -5.98 -2.14 13.62
N PRO A 24 -6.56 -1.55 12.55
CA PRO A 24 -5.88 -1.32 11.27
C PRO A 24 -4.58 -0.52 11.37
N TRP A 25 -4.57 0.48 12.26
CA TRP A 25 -3.46 1.42 12.41
C TRP A 25 -2.38 0.94 13.38
N VAL A 26 -2.63 -0.12 14.15
CA VAL A 26 -1.66 -0.67 15.12
C VAL A 26 -0.78 -1.75 14.50
N LYS A 27 -1.32 -2.57 13.58
CA LYS A 27 -0.52 -3.57 12.83
C LYS A 27 0.35 -2.96 11.72
N GLY A 28 0.18 -1.67 11.41
CA GLY A 28 0.77 -1.00 10.24
C GLY A 28 2.20 -0.50 10.37
N TRP A 29 3.03 -1.01 11.28
CA TRP A 29 4.41 -0.52 11.45
C TRP A 29 5.51 -1.58 11.30
N ALA A 30 5.16 -2.87 11.23
CA ALA A 30 6.12 -3.97 11.24
C ALA A 30 5.86 -5.00 10.12
N ALA A 31 5.78 -4.55 8.87
CA ALA A 31 6.04 -5.47 7.76
C ALA A 31 7.55 -5.41 7.49
N ASP A 32 8.24 -6.54 7.58
CA ASP A 32 9.70 -6.64 7.43
C ASP A 32 10.19 -6.08 6.07
N GLY A 33 9.30 -6.04 5.07
CA GLY A 33 9.54 -5.46 3.75
C GLY A 33 9.40 -3.93 3.64
N GLY A 34 9.03 -3.22 4.72
CA GLY A 34 8.87 -1.76 4.72
C GLY A 34 7.51 -1.26 4.22
N ALA A 35 7.43 0.02 3.86
CA ALA A 35 6.16 0.64 3.48
C ALA A 35 5.60 0.05 2.15
N PRO A 36 4.28 -0.26 2.08
CA PRO A 36 3.66 -0.74 0.86
C PRO A 36 3.89 0.20 -0.31
N ARG A 37 4.26 -0.34 -1.46
CA ARG A 37 4.61 0.42 -2.66
C ARG A 37 4.13 -0.27 -3.92
N ASN A 38 3.96 0.51 -4.99
CA ASN A 38 3.61 -0.04 -6.29
C ASN A 38 4.83 -0.66 -6.98
N LEU A 39 4.72 -1.89 -7.50
CA LEU A 39 5.83 -2.62 -8.12
C LEU A 39 6.41 -1.93 -9.38
N ASP A 40 5.57 -1.29 -10.20
CA ASP A 40 6.01 -0.67 -11.47
C ASP A 40 6.74 0.65 -11.21
N THR A 41 6.19 1.47 -10.30
CA THR A 41 6.72 2.82 -10.06
C THR A 41 7.68 2.93 -8.87
N CYS A 42 7.68 1.92 -8.00
CA CYS A 42 8.31 1.91 -6.67
C CYS A 42 7.82 3.01 -5.71
N ARG A 43 6.70 3.68 -6.03
CA ARG A 43 6.14 4.73 -5.15
C ARG A 43 5.38 4.11 -4.00
N GLU A 44 5.67 4.60 -2.79
CA GLU A 44 4.98 4.20 -1.57
C GLU A 44 3.52 4.69 -1.60
N TYR A 45 2.62 3.85 -1.10
CA TYR A 45 1.24 4.24 -0.85
C TYR A 45 1.17 5.13 0.39
N ASN A 46 0.33 6.15 0.31
CA ASN A 46 0.12 7.12 1.38
C ASN A 46 -1.34 7.14 1.84
N GLY A 47 -1.56 7.67 3.04
CA GLY A 47 -2.89 7.84 3.63
C GLY A 47 -3.66 6.52 3.71
N ILE A 48 -4.92 6.54 3.27
CA ILE A 48 -5.82 5.39 3.40
C ILE A 48 -5.37 4.17 2.58
N ASN A 49 -4.67 4.39 1.46
CA ASN A 49 -4.17 3.27 0.65
C ASN A 49 -3.05 2.51 1.36
N ARG A 50 -2.23 3.21 2.16
CA ARG A 50 -1.23 2.59 3.02
C ARG A 50 -1.92 1.71 4.05
N LEU A 51 -2.94 2.24 4.73
CA LEU A 51 -3.70 1.48 5.72
C LEU A 51 -4.31 0.21 5.13
N PHE A 52 -4.98 0.33 3.97
CA PHE A 52 -5.66 -0.78 3.31
C PHE A 52 -4.73 -1.90 2.86
N THR A 53 -3.54 -1.55 2.39
CA THR A 53 -2.52 -2.52 1.96
C THR A 53 -1.84 -3.18 3.16
N MET A 54 -1.50 -2.43 4.21
CA MET A 54 -0.88 -2.99 5.43
C MET A 54 -1.81 -3.92 6.19
N MET A 55 -3.12 -3.65 6.20
CA MET A 55 -4.10 -4.52 6.84
C MET A 55 -4.17 -5.94 6.28
N GLN A 56 -3.67 -6.19 5.07
CA GLN A 56 -3.71 -7.54 4.49
C GLN A 56 -2.64 -8.47 5.09
N GLY A 57 -1.59 -7.92 5.71
CA GLY A 57 -0.58 -8.72 6.43
C GLY A 57 0.37 -9.53 5.55
N TYR A 58 0.51 -9.19 4.26
CA TYR A 58 1.54 -9.79 3.41
C TYR A 58 2.95 -9.31 3.79
N SER A 59 3.95 -10.16 3.61
CA SER A 59 5.35 -9.87 3.92
C SER A 59 5.99 -8.97 2.87
N SER A 60 5.63 -9.15 1.60
CA SER A 60 6.12 -8.35 0.50
C SER A 60 5.47 -6.96 0.50
N PRO A 61 6.26 -5.87 0.38
CA PRO A 61 5.73 -4.51 0.32
C PRO A 61 5.16 -4.18 -1.07
N TYR A 62 5.29 -5.07 -2.06
CA TYR A 62 5.01 -4.75 -3.45
C TYR A 62 3.58 -5.09 -3.85
N TRP A 63 2.91 -4.12 -4.45
CA TRP A 63 1.53 -4.24 -4.94
C TRP A 63 1.42 -3.82 -6.40
N MET A 64 0.47 -4.42 -7.11
CA MET A 64 0.23 -4.07 -8.52
C MET A 64 -1.23 -4.32 -8.91
N THR A 65 -1.68 -3.66 -9.97
CA THR A 65 -2.98 -3.97 -10.58
C THR A 65 -2.89 -5.24 -11.45
N TYR A 66 -4.02 -5.88 -11.72
CA TYR A 66 -4.05 -7.03 -12.63
C TYR A 66 -3.43 -6.74 -14.01
N LYS A 67 -3.66 -5.53 -14.53
CA LYS A 67 -3.05 -5.09 -15.80
C LYS A 67 -1.52 -4.99 -15.72
N GLN A 68 -0.99 -4.55 -14.58
CA GLN A 68 0.45 -4.51 -14.34
C GLN A 68 1.02 -5.93 -14.20
N ALA A 69 0.34 -6.84 -13.52
CA ALA A 69 0.76 -8.25 -13.45
C ALA A 69 0.93 -8.86 -14.85
N LYS A 70 -0.05 -8.63 -15.73
CA LYS A 70 0.02 -9.04 -17.14
C LYS A 70 1.14 -8.35 -17.93
N LYS A 71 1.37 -7.06 -17.71
CA LYS A 71 2.50 -6.31 -18.30
C LYS A 71 3.84 -6.97 -17.94
N PHE A 72 3.96 -7.52 -16.74
CA PHE A 72 5.17 -8.21 -16.25
C PHE A 72 5.19 -9.72 -16.52
N LYS A 73 4.39 -10.19 -17.49
CA LYS A 73 4.31 -11.59 -17.93
C LYS A 73 3.83 -12.59 -16.87
N GLY A 74 3.33 -12.12 -15.74
CA GLY A 74 2.75 -12.98 -14.71
C GLY A 74 1.22 -12.94 -14.69
N ASN A 75 0.66 -13.55 -13.66
CA ASN A 75 -0.78 -13.61 -13.45
C ASN A 75 -1.12 -13.55 -11.96
N VAL A 76 -2.35 -13.20 -11.64
CA VAL A 76 -2.87 -13.36 -10.28
C VAL A 76 -3.30 -14.81 -10.12
N ILE A 77 -2.93 -15.43 -9.00
CA ILE A 77 -3.28 -16.82 -8.67
C ILE A 77 -4.81 -16.95 -8.63
N LYS A 78 -5.33 -18.03 -9.21
CA LYS A 78 -6.77 -18.23 -9.31
C LYS A 78 -7.41 -18.35 -7.92
N GLY A 79 -8.39 -17.50 -7.65
CA GLY A 79 -9.12 -17.48 -6.37
C GLY A 79 -8.70 -16.35 -5.43
N GLU A 80 -7.56 -15.70 -5.70
CA GLU A 80 -7.09 -14.57 -4.92
C GLU A 80 -8.01 -13.35 -5.03
N LYS A 81 -8.18 -12.65 -3.90
CA LYS A 81 -9.01 -11.45 -3.81
C LYS A 81 -8.13 -10.21 -3.80
N GLY A 82 -8.42 -9.28 -4.71
CA GLY A 82 -7.72 -8.01 -4.78
C GLY A 82 -8.17 -7.05 -3.67
N THR A 83 -7.24 -6.28 -3.14
CA THR A 83 -7.49 -5.20 -2.20
C THR A 83 -7.92 -3.94 -2.95
N LYS A 84 -8.98 -3.28 -2.48
CA LYS A 84 -9.48 -2.05 -3.10
C LYS A 84 -8.71 -0.86 -2.57
N ILE A 85 -8.09 -0.08 -3.46
CA ILE A 85 -7.44 1.19 -3.13
C ILE A 85 -8.19 2.35 -3.80
N LEU A 86 -8.08 3.54 -3.19
CA LEU A 86 -8.67 4.78 -3.69
C LEU A 86 -7.64 5.56 -4.50
N PHE A 87 -7.94 5.76 -5.78
CA PHE A 87 -7.23 6.71 -6.62
C PHE A 87 -7.96 8.05 -6.58
N ALA A 88 -7.24 9.11 -6.21
CA ALA A 88 -7.74 10.47 -6.23
C ALA A 88 -6.82 11.33 -7.09
N GLN A 89 -7.38 11.97 -8.12
CA GLN A 89 -6.65 12.91 -8.97
C GLN A 89 -7.56 14.06 -9.38
N THR A 90 -7.03 15.28 -9.35
CA THR A 90 -7.71 16.44 -9.95
C THR A 90 -7.47 16.44 -11.45
N VAL A 91 -8.54 16.43 -12.24
CA VAL A 91 -8.49 16.55 -13.70
C VAL A 91 -8.98 17.92 -14.13
N GLU A 92 -8.37 18.48 -15.18
CA GLU A 92 -8.83 19.71 -15.80
C GLU A 92 -9.71 19.35 -17.01
N LYS A 93 -10.89 19.95 -17.09
CA LYS A 93 -11.80 19.75 -18.22
C LYS A 93 -12.36 21.09 -18.67
N GLU A 94 -12.37 21.28 -19.98
CA GLU A 94 -13.01 22.43 -20.61
C GLU A 94 -14.53 22.27 -20.54
N ASN A 95 -15.20 23.31 -20.07
CA ASN A 95 -16.65 23.37 -20.03
C ASN A 95 -17.23 23.78 -21.39
N THR A 96 -18.55 23.66 -21.59
CA THR A 96 -19.25 24.12 -22.80
C THR A 96 -19.06 25.61 -23.11
N THR A 97 -18.58 26.41 -22.15
CA THR A 97 -18.25 27.83 -22.28
C THR A 97 -16.78 28.11 -22.60
N GLY A 98 -15.93 27.10 -22.78
CA GLY A 98 -14.48 27.28 -23.04
C GLY A 98 -13.62 27.54 -21.80
N GLU A 99 -14.22 27.55 -20.60
CA GLU A 99 -13.49 27.72 -19.34
C GLU A 99 -12.88 26.40 -18.85
N MET A 100 -11.60 26.42 -18.48
CA MET A 100 -10.91 25.30 -17.85
C MET A 100 -11.28 25.19 -16.37
N LYS A 101 -12.03 24.14 -15.99
CA LYS A 101 -12.39 23.86 -14.60
C LYS A 101 -11.70 22.60 -14.08
N ARG A 102 -11.30 22.66 -12.82
CA ARG A 102 -10.66 21.55 -12.09
C ARG A 102 -11.71 20.74 -11.35
N PHE A 103 -11.73 19.42 -11.56
CA PHE A 103 -12.65 18.51 -10.88
C PHE A 103 -11.88 17.36 -10.21
N PRO A 104 -12.14 17.05 -8.93
CA PRO A 104 -11.56 15.88 -8.30
C PRO A 104 -12.24 14.61 -8.82
N VAL A 105 -11.43 13.65 -9.24
CA VAL A 105 -11.87 12.32 -9.69
C VAL A 105 -11.40 11.29 -8.68
N PHE A 106 -12.36 10.53 -8.18
CA PHE A 106 -12.12 9.41 -7.28
C PHE A 106 -12.49 8.10 -7.97
N ARG A 107 -11.58 7.12 -7.97
CA ARG A 107 -11.80 5.81 -8.59
C ARG A 107 -11.26 4.71 -7.69
N TYR A 108 -11.96 3.58 -7.65
CA TYR A 108 -11.42 2.38 -7.02
C TYR A 108 -10.61 1.57 -8.01
N TYR A 109 -9.49 1.05 -7.52
CA TYR A 109 -8.71 0.05 -8.23
C TYR A 109 -8.53 -1.17 -7.33
N ALA A 110 -8.61 -2.34 -7.94
CA ALA A 110 -8.18 -3.58 -7.30
C ALA A 110 -6.68 -3.75 -7.53
N VAL A 111 -5.93 -3.87 -6.43
CA VAL A 111 -4.52 -4.21 -6.41
C VAL A 111 -4.31 -5.55 -5.73
N PHE A 112 -3.24 -6.21 -6.10
CA PHE A 112 -2.83 -7.52 -5.61
C PHE A 112 -1.41 -7.38 -5.10
N ASN A 113 -1.12 -8.07 -4.00
CA ASN A 113 0.25 -8.18 -3.51
C ASN A 113 1.08 -9.07 -4.45
N LEU A 114 2.41 -8.91 -4.44
CA LEU A 114 3.32 -9.78 -5.17
C LEU A 114 3.14 -11.25 -4.81
N GLU A 115 2.86 -11.58 -3.54
CA GLU A 115 2.60 -12.94 -3.07
C GLU A 115 1.31 -13.56 -3.63
N GLN A 116 0.38 -12.74 -4.11
CA GLN A 116 -0.85 -13.20 -4.78
C GLN A 116 -0.67 -13.43 -6.28
N CYS A 117 0.55 -13.23 -6.79
CA CYS A 117 0.86 -13.31 -8.21
C CYS A 117 1.92 -14.39 -8.49
N GLU A 118 1.77 -15.06 -9.63
CA GLU A 118 2.71 -16.05 -10.14
C GLU A 118 3.39 -15.53 -11.41
N ASP A 119 4.61 -16.03 -11.69
CA ASP A 119 5.40 -15.75 -12.90
C ASP A 119 5.67 -14.25 -13.18
N ILE A 120 5.74 -13.44 -12.13
CA ILE A 120 6.01 -12.00 -12.27
C ILE A 120 7.49 -11.75 -12.53
N LYS A 121 7.79 -11.11 -13.67
CA LYS A 121 9.12 -10.54 -13.93
C LYS A 121 9.25 -9.20 -13.21
N ILE A 122 9.99 -9.18 -12.12
CA ILE A 122 10.25 -7.97 -11.33
C ILE A 122 10.96 -6.93 -12.23
N PRO A 123 10.44 -5.68 -12.32
CA PRO A 123 11.10 -4.62 -13.07
C PRO A 123 12.49 -4.33 -12.52
N LYS A 124 13.46 -3.98 -13.38
CA LYS A 124 14.84 -3.65 -12.97
C LYS A 124 14.90 -2.62 -11.83
N LYS A 125 14.10 -1.57 -11.92
CA LYS A 125 14.02 -0.54 -10.87
C LYS A 125 13.58 -1.12 -9.52
N ALA A 126 12.60 -2.02 -9.51
CA ALA A 126 12.17 -2.68 -8.28
C ALA A 126 13.25 -3.65 -7.78
N GLN A 127 13.94 -4.34 -8.69
CA GLN A 127 15.06 -5.21 -8.34
C GLN A 127 16.19 -4.43 -7.66
N GLU A 128 16.59 -3.28 -8.22
CA GLU A 128 17.62 -2.40 -7.63
C GLU A 128 17.26 -1.94 -6.21
N GLU A 129 15.99 -1.61 -5.96
CA GLU A 129 15.49 -1.25 -4.62
C GLU A 129 15.51 -2.43 -3.65
N ILE A 130 15.18 -3.63 -4.13
CA ILE A 130 15.26 -4.87 -3.33
C ILE A 130 16.72 -5.15 -2.96
N ASP A 131 17.63 -5.11 -3.94
CA ASP A 131 19.06 -5.38 -3.73
C ASP A 131 19.67 -4.34 -2.76
N LEU A 132 19.27 -3.07 -2.87
CA LEU A 132 19.66 -2.02 -1.93
C LEU A 132 19.09 -2.26 -0.53
N ALA A 133 17.85 -2.73 -0.40
CA ALA A 133 17.25 -3.04 0.89
C ALA A 133 17.96 -4.23 1.56
N VAL A 134 18.26 -5.29 0.80
CA VAL A 134 18.99 -6.47 1.28
C VAL A 134 20.39 -6.09 1.75
N SER A 135 21.16 -5.34 0.96
CA SER A 135 22.49 -4.88 1.38
C SER A 135 22.47 -4.02 2.65
N LYS A 136 21.44 -3.17 2.84
CA LYS A 136 21.26 -2.40 4.08
C LYS A 136 20.95 -3.29 5.29
N LEU A 137 20.17 -4.35 5.10
CA LEU A 137 19.86 -5.31 6.15
C LEU A 137 21.09 -6.16 6.52
N GLU A 138 21.86 -6.62 5.54
CA GLU A 138 23.11 -7.36 5.76
C GLU A 138 24.16 -6.52 6.49
N ASN A 139 24.20 -5.21 6.21
CA ASN A 139 25.08 -4.27 6.89
C ASN A 139 24.56 -3.78 8.25
N ARG A 140 23.32 -4.12 8.66
CA ARG A 140 22.83 -3.92 10.04
C ARG A 140 23.37 -5.05 10.94
N THR A 141 24.67 -5.01 11.22
CA THR A 141 25.33 -6.00 12.08
C THR A 141 25.07 -5.80 13.58
N GLU A 142 24.45 -4.68 13.99
CA GLU A 142 24.10 -4.44 15.39
C GLU A 142 22.63 -4.02 15.53
N ILE A 143 21.91 -4.72 16.41
CA ILE A 143 20.61 -4.28 16.91
C ILE A 143 20.89 -3.06 17.79
N ASP A 144 20.50 -1.87 17.32
CA ASP A 144 20.56 -0.65 18.12
C ASP A 144 19.54 -0.74 19.26
N TYR A 145 20.00 -1.21 20.43
CA TYR A 145 19.21 -1.26 21.66
C TYR A 145 18.96 0.14 22.26
N GLY A 146 19.52 1.21 21.69
CA GLY A 146 19.38 2.59 22.17
C GLY A 146 17.94 3.02 22.38
N VAL A 147 17.07 2.67 21.44
CA VAL A 147 15.62 2.97 21.50
C VAL A 147 14.93 2.25 22.66
N LEU A 148 15.34 1.01 22.95
CA LEU A 148 14.78 0.21 24.04
C LEU A 148 15.30 0.70 25.41
N THR A 149 16.59 1.04 25.49
CA THR A 149 17.19 1.62 26.70
C THR A 149 16.59 2.98 27.04
N ASP A 150 16.35 3.84 26.05
CA ASP A 150 15.70 5.13 26.25
C ASP A 150 14.25 4.98 26.73
N TYR A 151 13.51 4.00 26.18
CA TYR A 151 12.15 3.69 26.61
C TYR A 151 12.11 3.22 28.07
N ILE A 152 12.96 2.26 28.44
CA ILE A 152 13.05 1.73 29.81
C ILE A 152 13.47 2.83 30.81
N ALA A 153 14.36 3.74 30.41
CA ALA A 153 14.76 4.86 31.24
C ALA A 153 13.61 5.86 31.47
N ARG A 154 12.78 6.10 30.45
CA ARG A 154 11.62 7.00 30.53
C ARG A 154 10.49 6.46 31.40
N GLU A 155 10.23 5.15 31.38
CA GLU A 155 9.18 4.55 32.24
C GLU A 155 9.58 4.42 33.71
N LYS A 156 10.89 4.46 34.02
CA LYS A 156 11.39 4.39 35.40
C LYS A 156 11.50 5.75 36.10
N THR A 157 11.07 6.84 35.46
CA THR A 157 11.03 8.20 36.01
C THR A 157 9.60 8.63 36.24
#